data_AF-A0A925PZS6-F1
#
_entry.id   AF-A0A925PZS6-F1
#
_cell.length_a   1.000
_cell.length_b   1.000
_cell.length_c   1.000
_cell.angle_alpha   90.00
_cell.angle_beta   90.00
_cell.angle_gamma   90.00
#
_symmetry.space_group_name_H-M   'P 1'
#
loop_
_entity.id
_entity.type
_entity.pdbx_description
1 polymer ?
#
loop_
_entity_poly.entity_id
_entity_poly.type
_entity_poly.pdbx_seq_one_letter_code
_entity_poly.pdbx_strand_id
1 'polypeptide(L)'
;RGGAGACARIVGDKVSYAGVGNIAGALVGDGKSQGFVSHNGTLGIHKRTNQQFEYRRTPGAVLAMHSDGISARWDLKSRGDLLARHPAIVAATIYRDHARGRDDATVVVVA
;
A
#
# COMPACT_ATOMS: atom_id res chain seq x y z
N ARG A 1 -3.37 23.35 -7.63
CA ARG A 1 -3.09 21.99 -8.12
C ARG A 1 -3.45 21.02 -7.00
N GLY A 2 -4.12 19.91 -7.31
CA GLY A 2 -4.43 18.87 -6.33
C GLY A 2 -3.52 17.65 -6.47
N GLY A 3 -3.70 16.64 -5.62
CA GLY A 3 -2.92 15.40 -5.67
C GLY A 3 -3.67 14.18 -5.12
N ALA A 4 -3.06 13.00 -5.26
CA ALA A 4 -3.46 11.78 -4.59
C ALA A 4 -2.61 11.57 -3.32
N GLY A 5 -3.14 10.86 -2.33
CA GLY A 5 -2.41 10.60 -1.10
C GLY A 5 -3.10 9.56 -0.23
N ALA A 6 -2.31 8.87 0.58
CA ALA A 6 -2.82 7.95 1.58
C ALA A 6 -1.97 8.02 2.85
N CYS A 7 -2.57 7.61 3.97
CA CYS A 7 -1.92 7.47 5.25
C CYS A 7 -2.34 6.14 5.88
N ALA A 8 -1.36 5.43 6.44
CA ALA A 8 -1.56 4.25 7.25
C ALA A 8 -0.94 4.50 8.63
N ARG A 9 -1.70 4.22 9.70
CA ARG A 9 -1.22 4.26 11.08
C ARG A 9 -1.31 2.87 11.68
N ILE A 10 -0.21 2.41 12.27
CA ILE A 10 -0.11 1.10 12.90
C ILE A 10 0.03 1.31 14.42
N VAL A 11 -0.84 0.67 15.20
CA VAL A 11 -0.77 0.64 16.67
C VAL A 11 -1.07 -0.78 17.12
N GLY A 12 -0.05 -1.51 17.59
CA GLY A 12 -0.18 -2.94 17.88
C GLY A 12 -0.55 -3.74 16.63
N ASP A 13 -1.64 -4.51 16.71
CA ASP A 13 -2.21 -5.28 15.60
C ASP A 13 -3.21 -4.47 14.75
N LYS A 14 -3.49 -3.21 15.11
CA LYS A 14 -4.48 -2.38 14.43
C LYS A 14 -3.83 -1.50 13.38
N VAL A 15 -4.37 -1.53 12.16
CA VAL A 15 -4.01 -0.64 11.06
C VAL A 15 -5.20 0.25 10.72
N SER A 16 -5.03 1.56 10.86
CA SER A 16 -5.98 2.57 10.38
C SER A 16 -5.48 3.12 9.05
N TYR A 17 -6.31 3.11 8.01
CA TYR A 17 -5.95 3.59 6.69
C TYR A 17 -6.97 4.61 6.17
N ALA A 18 -6.48 5.65 5.50
CA ALA A 18 -7.30 6.55 4.70
C ALA A 18 -6.55 6.88 3.40
N GLY A 19 -7.21 6.74 2.26
CA GLY A 19 -6.64 6.99 0.94
C GLY A 19 -7.59 7.79 0.04
N VAL A 20 -7.02 8.71 -0.73
CA VAL A 20 -7.72 9.52 -1.73
C VAL A 20 -6.97 9.45 -3.05
N GLY A 21 -7.69 9.13 -4.12
CA GLY A 21 -7.14 9.00 -5.45
C GLY A 21 -6.63 7.58 -5.72
N ASN A 22 -5.51 7.49 -6.40
CA ASN A 22 -4.99 6.25 -7.01
C ASN A 22 -3.83 5.62 -6.23
N ILE A 23 -3.64 5.97 -4.95
CA ILE A 23 -2.73 5.24 -4.08
C ILE A 23 -3.33 3.89 -3.73
N ALA A 24 -2.60 2.83 -4.04
CA ALA A 24 -2.97 1.47 -3.73
C ALA A 24 -2.16 0.95 -2.55
N GLY A 25 -2.78 0.10 -1.74
CA GLY A 25 -2.09 -0.58 -0.65
C GLY A 25 -2.81 -1.85 -0.23
N ALA A 26 -2.10 -2.72 0.46
CA ALA A 26 -2.64 -3.94 1.04
C ALA A 26 -1.86 -4.35 2.29
N LEU A 27 -2.52 -5.15 3.11
CA LEU A 27 -1.90 -5.95 4.14
C LEU A 27 -1.73 -7.39 3.63
N VAL A 28 -0.51 -7.91 3.66
CA VAL A 28 -0.15 -9.21 3.10
C VAL A 28 0.49 -10.10 4.17
N GLY A 29 -0.07 -11.27 4.41
CA GLY A 29 0.43 -12.22 5.41
C GLY A 29 -0.37 -13.52 5.38
N ASP A 30 0.18 -14.60 5.90
CA ASP A 30 -0.49 -15.91 5.99
C ASP A 30 -1.11 -16.40 4.67
N GLY A 31 -0.42 -16.17 3.55
CA GLY A 31 -0.89 -16.52 2.20
C GLY A 31 -2.09 -15.70 1.71
N LYS A 32 -2.49 -14.66 2.46
CA LYS A 32 -3.60 -13.76 2.15
C LYS A 32 -3.10 -12.36 1.83
N SER A 33 -3.89 -11.63 1.06
CA SER A 33 -3.70 -10.21 0.78
C SER A 33 -5.04 -9.51 0.93
N GLN A 34 -5.08 -8.50 1.80
CA GLN A 34 -6.26 -7.68 2.05
C GLN A 34 -5.99 -6.26 1.56
N GLY A 35 -6.62 -5.89 0.45
CA GLY A 35 -6.49 -4.55 -0.13
C GLY A 35 -7.11 -3.46 0.75
N PHE A 36 -6.48 -2.30 0.77
CA PHE A 36 -7.01 -1.11 1.42
C PHE A 36 -8.00 -0.37 0.51
N VAL A 37 -9.01 0.22 1.13
CA VAL A 37 -10.03 1.00 0.43
C VAL A 37 -9.56 2.44 0.30
N SER A 38 -9.36 2.88 -0.93
CA SER A 38 -9.12 4.28 -1.29
C SER A 38 -10.37 4.88 -1.93
N HIS A 39 -10.68 6.13 -1.62
CA HIS A 39 -11.80 6.84 -2.23
C HIS A 39 -11.37 7.59 -3.48
N ASN A 40 -12.25 7.59 -4.49
CA ASN A 40 -12.09 8.46 -5.65
C ASN A 40 -12.10 9.93 -5.23
N GLY A 41 -11.10 10.68 -5.65
CA GLY A 41 -10.99 12.11 -5.36
C GLY A 41 -9.60 12.67 -5.61
N THR A 42 -9.48 13.97 -5.42
CA THR A 42 -8.21 14.69 -5.50
C THR A 42 -8.11 15.63 -4.31
N LEU A 43 -7.08 15.42 -3.49
CA LEU A 43 -6.77 16.27 -2.34
C LEU A 43 -6.59 17.72 -2.81
N GLY A 44 -7.18 18.65 -2.07
CA GLY A 44 -7.13 20.08 -2.38
C GLY A 44 -8.10 20.55 -3.48
N ILE A 45 -8.89 19.66 -4.11
CA ILE A 45 -9.91 20.04 -5.11
C ILE A 45 -11.33 19.74 -4.60
N HIS A 46 -11.58 18.51 -4.15
CA HIS A 46 -12.90 18.10 -3.68
C HIS A 46 -12.91 17.96 -2.16
N LYS A 47 -13.74 18.74 -1.47
CA LYS A 47 -14.04 18.56 -0.04
C LYS A 47 -15.01 17.38 0.12
N ARG A 48 -14.49 16.17 0.24
CA ARG A 48 -15.23 15.01 0.77
C ARG A 48 -14.64 14.63 2.12
N THR A 49 -15.50 14.20 3.05
CA THR A 49 -15.06 13.64 4.32
C THR A 49 -14.26 12.37 4.02
N ASN A 50 -12.96 12.39 4.32
CA ASN A 50 -12.12 11.21 4.14
C ASN A 50 -12.54 10.16 5.17
N GLN A 51 -13.02 9.00 4.70
CA GLN A 51 -13.36 7.89 5.57
C GLN A 51 -12.08 7.13 5.95
N GLN A 52 -11.97 6.81 7.23
CA GLN A 52 -10.94 5.92 7.74
C GLN A 52 -11.48 4.50 7.78
N PHE A 53 -10.68 3.54 7.32
CA PHE A 53 -10.94 2.11 7.45
C PHE A 53 -9.97 1.47 8.42
N GLU A 54 -10.41 0.40 9.06
CA GLU A 54 -9.62 -0.35 10.03
C GLU A 54 -9.40 -1.78 9.56
N TYR A 55 -8.17 -2.25 9.74
CA TYR A 55 -7.72 -3.58 9.38
C TYR A 55 -6.97 -4.19 10.55
N ARG A 56 -6.97 -5.52 10.63
CA ARG A 56 -6.19 -6.27 11.64
C ARG A 56 -4.95 -6.88 10.99
N ARG A 57 -3.79 -6.52 11.51
CA ARG A 57 -2.47 -7.04 11.16
C ARG A 57 -2.20 -8.33 11.92
N THR A 58 -2.00 -9.43 11.19
CA THR A 58 -1.51 -10.68 11.79
C THR A 58 0.00 -10.60 12.02
N PRO A 59 0.56 -11.36 12.98
CA PRO A 59 2.00 -11.45 13.16
C PRO A 59 2.72 -11.83 11.85
N GLY A 60 3.78 -11.12 11.52
CA GLY A 60 4.53 -11.35 10.27
C GLY A 60 3.86 -10.81 9.00
N ALA A 61 2.65 -10.23 9.09
CA ALA A 61 2.05 -9.56 7.94
C ALA A 61 2.77 -8.25 7.63
N VAL A 62 2.92 -7.98 6.34
CA VAL A 62 3.58 -6.81 5.76
C VAL A 62 2.51 -5.89 5.18
N LEU A 63 2.61 -4.60 5.49
CA LEU A 63 1.84 -3.55 4.84
C LEU A 63 2.66 -3.05 3.64
N ALA A 64 2.06 -3.02 2.45
CA ALA A 64 2.66 -2.46 1.25
C ALA A 64 1.74 -1.40 0.65
N MET A 65 2.30 -0.26 0.21
CA MET A 65 1.61 0.78 -0.53
C MET A 65 2.46 1.25 -1.71
N HIS A 66 1.82 1.78 -2.74
CA HIS A 66 2.53 2.37 -3.87
C HIS A 66 1.71 3.45 -4.60
N SER A 67 2.43 4.34 -5.30
CA SER A 67 1.82 5.28 -6.26
C SER A 67 1.42 4.57 -7.56
N ASP A 68 0.70 5.27 -8.43
CA ASP A 68 0.37 4.86 -9.79
C ASP A 68 1.56 4.87 -10.76
N GLY A 69 2.78 5.15 -10.32
CA GLY A 69 3.99 4.76 -11.05
C GLY A 69 4.23 3.23 -11.03
N ILE A 70 3.57 2.50 -10.13
CA ILE A 70 3.71 1.06 -9.93
C ILE A 70 2.42 0.31 -10.33
N SER A 71 2.57 -0.79 -11.06
CA SER A 71 1.47 -1.69 -11.40
C SER A 71 0.97 -2.43 -10.15
N ALA A 72 -0.35 -2.45 -9.92
CA ALA A 72 -0.98 -3.20 -8.81
C ALA A 72 -1.02 -4.73 -9.03
N ARG A 73 -0.22 -5.26 -9.97
CA ARG A 73 -0.17 -6.70 -10.34
C ARG A 73 0.90 -7.49 -9.59
N TRP A 74 1.49 -6.93 -8.54
CA TRP A 74 2.41 -7.68 -7.68
C TRP A 74 1.64 -8.73 -6.86
N ASP A 75 2.27 -9.88 -6.64
CA ASP A 75 1.71 -10.97 -5.87
C ASP A 75 2.66 -11.37 -4.73
N LEU A 76 2.60 -10.63 -3.62
CA LEU A 76 3.45 -10.89 -2.47
C LEU A 76 2.99 -12.10 -1.65
N LYS A 77 1.70 -12.44 -1.68
CA LYS A 77 1.14 -13.55 -0.88
C LYS A 77 1.68 -14.92 -1.31
N SER A 78 2.10 -15.07 -2.57
CA SER A 78 2.75 -16.29 -3.08
C SER A 78 4.26 -16.31 -2.85
N ARG A 79 4.84 -15.23 -2.29
CA ARG A 79 6.28 -15.01 -2.13
C ARG A 79 6.65 -14.93 -0.66
N GLY A 80 6.38 -16.00 0.09
CA GLY A 80 6.66 -16.07 1.53
C GLY A 80 8.13 -15.85 1.89
N ASP A 81 9.04 -16.32 1.03
CA ASP A 81 10.49 -16.12 1.15
C ASP A 81 10.89 -14.64 1.05
N LEU A 82 10.18 -13.88 0.22
CA LEU A 82 10.37 -12.44 0.05
C LEU A 82 9.76 -11.67 1.23
N LEU A 83 8.57 -12.05 1.69
CA LEU A 83 7.91 -11.43 2.85
C LEU A 83 8.74 -11.56 4.13
N ALA A 84 9.55 -12.61 4.27
CA ALA A 84 10.48 -12.79 5.38
C ALA A 84 11.77 -11.93 5.28
N ARG A 85 11.97 -11.19 4.19
CA ARG A 85 13.14 -10.30 4.01
C ARG A 85 12.89 -8.94 4.63
N HIS A 86 13.97 -8.16 4.75
CA HIS A 86 13.91 -6.77 5.19
C HIS A 86 12.92 -5.97 4.31
N PRO A 87 12.04 -5.11 4.88
CA PRO A 87 11.02 -4.37 4.13
C PRO A 87 11.56 -3.59 2.92
N ALA A 88 12.77 -3.04 3.03
CA ALA A 88 13.43 -2.35 1.92
C ALA A 88 13.69 -3.27 0.70
N ILE A 89 14.00 -4.55 0.94
CA ILE A 89 14.21 -5.54 -0.14
C ILE A 89 12.88 -5.85 -0.83
N VAL A 90 11.81 -6.00 -0.05
CA VAL A 90 10.45 -6.20 -0.58
C VAL A 90 10.05 -5.00 -1.43
N ALA A 91 10.24 -3.78 -0.92
CA ALA A 91 9.94 -2.54 -1.64
C ALA A 91 10.72 -2.42 -2.96
N ALA A 92 12.03 -2.66 -2.91
CA ALA A 92 12.90 -2.63 -4.08
C ALA A 92 12.51 -3.68 -5.13
N THR A 93 12.07 -4.87 -4.69
CA THR A 93 11.63 -5.94 -5.58
C THR A 93 10.32 -5.56 -6.28
N ILE A 94 9.34 -5.02 -5.54
CA ILE A 94 8.09 -4.50 -6.14
C ILE A 94 8.42 -3.42 -7.17
N TYR A 95 9.29 -2.47 -6.82
CA TYR A 95 9.68 -1.40 -7.73
C TYR A 95 10.32 -1.96 -9.01
N ARG A 96 11.36 -2.81 -8.88
CA ARG A 96 12.10 -3.39 -10.00
C ARG A 96 11.19 -4.14 -10.97
N ASP A 97 10.26 -4.93 -10.45
CA ASP A 97 9.45 -5.86 -11.25
C ASP A 97 8.16 -5.20 -11.79
N HIS A 98 7.71 -4.10 -11.18
CA HIS A 98 6.37 -3.53 -11.47
C HIS A 98 6.35 -2.02 -11.73
N ALA A 99 7.50 -1.33 -11.76
CA ALA A 99 7.56 0.06 -12.20
C ALA A 99 7.13 0.20 -13.67
N ARG A 100 6.31 1.22 -13.95
CA ARG A 100 5.80 1.51 -15.30
C ARG A 100 6.83 2.23 -16.19
N GLY A 101 7.84 2.86 -15.59
CA GLY A 101 8.93 3.55 -16.29
C GLY A 101 8.57 4.86 -17.01
N ARG A 102 7.32 5.32 -16.90
CA ARG A 102 6.80 6.52 -17.59
C ARG A 102 6.25 7.59 -16.65
N ASP A 103 6.36 7.36 -15.34
CA ASP A 103 5.79 8.20 -14.29
C ASP A 103 6.58 8.02 -12.98
N ASP A 104 6.41 8.94 -12.05
CA ASP A 104 7.06 8.89 -10.74
C ASP A 104 6.51 7.73 -9.90
N ALA A 105 7.42 6.90 -9.41
CA ALA A 105 7.09 5.66 -8.71
C ALA A 105 7.60 5.69 -7.27
N THR A 106 6.69 5.46 -6.32
CA THR A 106 7.00 5.32 -4.90
C THR A 106 6.42 4.01 -4.38
N VAL A 107 7.20 3.28 -3.59
CA VAL A 107 6.77 2.07 -2.87
C VAL A 107 7.13 2.24 -1.39
N VAL A 108 6.18 1.92 -0.50
CA VAL A 108 6.37 1.91 0.95
C VAL A 108 6.03 0.52 1.47
N VAL A 109 6.92 -0.06 2.28
CA VAL A 109 6.70 -1.36 2.91
C VAL A 109 7.04 -1.27 4.40
N VAL A 110 6.16 -1.80 5.25
CA VAL A 110 6.32 -1.87 6.71
C VAL A 110 6.02 -3.29 7.20
N ALA A 111 6.87 -3.84 8.05
CA ALA A 111 6.74 -5.18 8.65
C ALA A 111 6.86 -5.13 10.18
#